data_AF-A0A7Y5DUE1-F1
#
_entry.id   AF-A0A7Y5DUE1-F1
#
_cell.length_a   1.000
_cell.length_b   1.000
_cell.length_c   1.000
_cell.angle_alpha   90.00
_cell.angle_beta   90.00
_cell.angle_gamma   90.00
#
_symmetry.space_group_name_H-M   'P 1'
#
loop_
_entity.id
_entity.type
_entity.pdbx_description
1 polymer ?
#
loop_
_entity_poly.entity_id
_entity_poly.type
_entity_poly.pdbx_seq_one_letter_code
_entity_poly.pdbx_strand_id
1 'polypeptide(L)'
;QCGYNTVMDILKSGIAALVVPFAQGQEDEQTNRAKRLSQLGLLRTVDADSLDVDLFVGEVERLLQFVPDSAALDVDGAARSADIISDLLSSKTSAMQKESLVRLEAAYG
;
A
#
# COMPACT_ATOMS: atom_id res chain seq x y z
N GLN A 1 -12.52 10.29 -4.21
CA GLN A 1 -12.73 9.07 -3.40
C GLN A 1 -11.40 8.34 -3.21
N CYS A 2 -11.17 7.74 -2.04
CA CYS A 2 -9.92 7.06 -1.67
C CYS A 2 -10.07 5.52 -1.72
N GLY A 3 -10.70 5.05 -2.81
CA GLY A 3 -10.85 3.63 -3.11
C GLY A 3 -9.52 3.00 -3.56
N TYR A 4 -9.41 1.68 -3.46
CA TYR A 4 -8.17 0.95 -3.73
C TYR A 4 -7.59 1.22 -5.13
N ASN A 5 -8.38 0.98 -6.19
CA ASN A 5 -7.89 1.16 -7.57
C ASN A 5 -7.46 2.59 -7.88
N THR A 6 -8.28 3.57 -7.51
CA THR A 6 -7.98 4.99 -7.71
C THR A 6 -6.69 5.41 -6.98
N VAL A 7 -6.49 4.91 -5.76
CA VAL A 7 -5.24 5.17 -5.03
C VAL A 7 -4.05 4.54 -5.74
N MET A 8 -4.17 3.31 -6.23
CA MET A 8 -3.08 2.67 -6.98
C MET A 8 -2.71 3.47 -8.24
N ASP A 9 -3.70 4.03 -8.94
CA ASP A 9 -3.47 4.88 -10.11
C ASP A 9 -2.75 6.19 -9.71
N ILE A 10 -3.17 6.83 -8.61
CA ILE A 10 -2.51 8.03 -8.07
C ILE A 10 -1.04 7.71 -7.71
N LEU A 11 -0.81 6.63 -6.97
CA LEU A 11 0.53 6.25 -6.53
C LEU A 11 1.45 5.92 -7.71
N LYS A 12 0.95 5.19 -8.71
CA LYS A 12 1.74 4.85 -9.91
C LYS A 12 2.01 6.06 -10.81
N SER A 13 1.07 6.99 -10.90
CA SER A 13 1.23 8.18 -11.74
C SER A 13 2.09 9.26 -11.09
N GLY A 14 2.25 9.24 -9.76
CA GLY A 14 3.07 10.20 -9.03
C GLY A 14 2.51 11.63 -9.07
N ILE A 15 1.24 11.79 -9.42
CA ILE A 15 0.61 13.11 -9.55
C ILE A 15 0.17 13.65 -8.19
N ALA A 16 0.17 14.97 -8.06
CA ALA A 16 -0.50 15.64 -6.94
C ALA A 16 -2.01 15.31 -6.98
N ALA A 17 -2.53 14.71 -5.91
CA ALA A 17 -3.95 14.37 -5.78
C ALA A 17 -4.56 14.91 -4.50
N LEU A 18 -5.78 15.45 -4.61
CA LEU A 18 -6.67 15.76 -3.50
C LEU A 18 -7.81 14.75 -3.49
N VAL A 19 -7.98 14.02 -2.39
CA VAL A 19 -9.05 13.04 -2.24
C VAL A 19 -10.03 13.44 -1.14
N VAL A 20 -11.31 13.19 -1.39
CA VAL A 20 -12.34 13.16 -0.37
C VAL A 20 -12.71 11.69 -0.21
N PRO A 21 -12.37 11.01 0.90
CA PRO A 21 -12.72 9.61 1.14
C PRO A 21 -14.21 9.49 1.45
N PHE A 22 -14.81 8.37 1.05
CA PHE A 22 -16.18 8.06 1.40
C PHE A 22 -16.20 7.37 2.75
N ALA A 23 -17.05 7.86 3.65
CA ALA A 23 -17.35 7.21 4.92
C ALA A 23 -18.87 6.99 5.00
N GLN A 24 -19.33 5.76 4.83
CA GLN A 24 -20.70 5.37 5.11
C GLN A 24 -20.73 4.22 6.10
N GLY A 25 -21.56 4.34 7.13
CA GLY A 25 -21.71 3.31 8.15
C GLY A 25 -20.44 3.10 8.98
N GLN A 26 -20.05 1.84 9.15
CA GLN A 26 -18.86 1.44 9.93
C GLN A 26 -17.61 1.26 9.05
N GLU A 27 -17.71 1.52 7.73
CA GLU A 27 -16.56 1.36 6.83
C GLU A 27 -15.63 2.56 6.92
N ASP A 28 -14.45 2.35 7.52
CA ASP A 28 -13.42 3.37 7.75
C ASP A 28 -12.20 3.21 6.83
N GLU A 29 -12.24 2.24 5.90
CA GLU A 29 -11.08 1.82 5.12
C GLU A 29 -10.53 2.93 4.23
N GLN A 30 -11.41 3.66 3.52
CA GLN A 30 -11.01 4.78 2.66
C GLN A 30 -10.43 5.93 3.46
N THR A 31 -11.03 6.24 4.61
CA THR A 31 -10.58 7.31 5.51
C THR A 31 -9.22 6.96 6.12
N ASN A 32 -9.05 5.72 6.59
CA ASN A 32 -7.78 5.23 7.12
C ASN A 32 -6.68 5.24 6.06
N ARG A 33 -6.99 4.83 4.83
CA ARG A 33 -6.07 4.90 3.70
C ARG A 33 -5.67 6.34 3.38
N ALA A 34 -6.65 7.24 3.22
CA ALA A 34 -6.40 8.65 2.93
C ALA A 34 -5.53 9.31 4.00
N LYS A 35 -5.81 9.04 5.28
CA LYS A 35 -5.03 9.54 6.41
C LYS A 35 -3.58 9.06 6.36
N ARG A 36 -3.35 7.76 6.17
CA ARG A 36 -1.99 7.19 6.12
C ARG A 36 -1.19 7.74 4.94
N LEU A 37 -1.79 7.81 3.76
CA LEU A 37 -1.12 8.32 2.56
C LEU A 37 -0.84 9.82 2.65
N SER A 38 -1.75 10.58 3.24
CA SER A 38 -1.52 12.01 3.53
C SER A 38 -0.36 12.23 4.50
N GLN A 39 -0.27 11.41 5.56
CA GLN A 39 0.85 11.45 6.51
C GLN A 39 2.19 11.08 5.87
N LEU A 40 2.20 10.24 4.84
CA LEU A 40 3.37 9.90 4.04
C LEU A 40 3.70 10.96 2.98
N GLY A 41 2.92 12.04 2.87
CA GLY A 41 3.15 13.06 1.84
C GLY A 41 2.86 12.58 0.42
N LEU A 42 1.99 11.58 0.24
CA LEU A 42 1.66 11.01 -1.07
C LEU A 42 0.42 11.66 -1.71
N LEU A 43 -0.49 12.21 -0.91
CA LEU A 43 -1.69 12.90 -1.38
C LEU A 43 -2.19 13.91 -0.33
N ARG A 44 -3.12 14.78 -0.73
CA ARG A 44 -3.89 15.62 0.19
C ARG A 44 -5.27 15.01 0.41
N THR A 45 -5.86 15.22 1.58
CA THR A 45 -7.21 14.72 1.89
C THR A 45 -8.06 15.80 2.55
N VAL A 46 -9.36 15.79 2.25
CA VAL A 46 -10.38 16.61 2.92
C VAL A 46 -11.49 15.71 3.42
N ASP A 47 -12.00 15.99 4.61
CA ASP A 47 -13.16 15.29 5.17
C ASP A 47 -14.44 15.78 4.49
N ALA A 48 -15.27 14.85 4.03
CA ALA A 48 -16.53 15.12 3.37
C ALA A 48 -17.48 15.96 4.24
N ASP A 49 -17.49 15.73 5.55
CA ASP A 49 -18.38 16.43 6.50
C ASP A 49 -17.96 17.89 6.73
N SER A 50 -16.70 18.21 6.45
CA SER A 50 -16.13 19.56 6.56
C SER A 50 -16.06 20.30 5.22
N LEU A 51 -16.42 19.64 4.12
CA LEU A 51 -16.19 20.15 2.78
C LEU A 51 -17.18 21.26 2.44
N ASP A 52 -16.66 22.48 2.30
CA ASP A 52 -17.35 23.63 1.72
C ASP A 52 -16.54 24.22 0.55
N VAL A 53 -17.08 25.28 -0.06
CA VAL A 53 -16.47 25.94 -1.22
C VAL A 53 -15.11 26.55 -0.87
N ASP A 54 -15.01 27.26 0.26
CA ASP A 54 -13.80 27.99 0.64
C ASP A 54 -12.67 27.02 0.98
N LEU A 55 -12.99 25.95 1.73
CA LEU A 55 -12.04 24.89 2.03
C LEU A 55 -11.58 24.18 0.77
N PHE A 56 -12.49 23.85 -0.14
CA PHE A 56 -12.14 23.17 -1.40
C PHE A 56 -11.19 24.02 -2.25
N VAL A 57 -11.50 25.31 -2.44
CA VAL A 57 -10.63 26.24 -3.18
C VAL A 57 -9.25 26.31 -2.53
N GLY A 58 -9.18 26.51 -1.21
CA GLY A 58 -7.90 26.59 -0.50
C GLY A 58 -7.07 25.30 -0.55
N GLU A 59 -7.71 24.12 -0.64
CA GLU A 59 -7.00 22.84 -0.82
C GLU A 59 -6.53 22.64 -2.25
N VAL A 60 -7.28 23.08 -3.25
CA VAL A 60 -6.83 23.10 -4.65
C VAL A 60 -5.62 24.01 -4.81
N GLU A 61 -5.62 25.21 -4.23
CA GLU A 61 -4.47 26.11 -4.26
C GLU A 61 -3.22 25.47 -3.62
N ARG A 62 -3.39 24.80 -2.48
CA ARG A 62 -2.31 24.04 -1.84
C ARG A 62 -1.85 22.84 -2.66
N LEU A 63 -2.77 22.19 -3.38
CA LEU A 63 -2.45 21.08 -4.26
C LEU A 63 -1.56 21.50 -5.43
N LEU A 64 -1.75 22.71 -5.96
CA LEU A 64 -0.91 23.24 -7.05
C LEU A 64 0.57 23.38 -6.67
N GLN A 65 0.87 23.48 -5.37
CA GLN A 65 2.23 23.56 -4.83
C GLN A 65 2.71 22.24 -4.22
N PHE A 66 1.87 21.22 -4.21
CA PHE A 66 2.16 19.94 -3.58
C PHE A 66 2.92 19.02 -4.52
N VAL A 67 4.02 18.44 -4.03
CA VAL A 67 4.80 17.42 -4.74
C VAL A 67 4.74 16.13 -3.92
N PRO A 68 4.15 15.05 -4.45
CA PRO A 68 4.10 13.77 -3.74
C PRO A 68 5.49 13.20 -3.48
N ASP A 69 5.73 12.67 -2.28
CA ASP A 69 6.95 11.92 -1.98
C ASP A 69 6.81 10.46 -2.42
N SER A 70 7.05 10.19 -3.70
CA SER A 70 6.94 8.85 -4.27
C SER A 70 7.89 7.82 -3.64
N ALA A 71 8.93 8.24 -2.93
CA ALA A 71 9.85 7.34 -2.23
C ALA A 71 9.32 6.90 -0.86
N ALA A 72 8.27 7.55 -0.34
CA ALA A 72 7.68 7.24 0.97
C ALA A 72 6.98 5.88 1.03
N LEU A 73 6.69 5.24 -0.12
CA LEU A 73 6.02 3.95 -0.18
C LEU A 73 6.50 3.12 -1.37
N ASP A 74 6.98 1.91 -1.08
CA ASP A 74 7.28 0.89 -2.10
C ASP A 74 5.97 0.26 -2.61
N VAL A 75 5.73 0.37 -3.91
CA VAL A 75 4.54 -0.16 -4.60
C VAL A 75 4.79 -1.46 -5.36
N ASP A 76 6.00 -2.02 -5.29
CA ASP A 76 6.39 -3.28 -5.95
C ASP A 76 5.99 -4.52 -5.13
N GLY A 77 4.97 -4.39 -4.28
CA GLY A 77 4.52 -5.43 -3.35
C GLY A 77 4.19 -6.76 -4.02
N ALA A 78 3.70 -6.77 -5.26
CA ALA A 78 3.42 -8.00 -6.00
C ALA A 78 4.71 -8.77 -6.35
N ALA A 79 5.72 -8.07 -6.89
CA ALA A 79 7.02 -8.67 -7.22
C ALA A 79 7.71 -9.17 -5.94
N ARG A 80 7.76 -8.32 -4.91
CA ARG A 80 8.34 -8.68 -3.61
C ARG A 80 7.65 -9.87 -2.96
N SER A 81 6.34 -9.98 -3.09
CA SER A 81 5.59 -11.13 -2.56
C SER A 81 5.93 -12.41 -3.31
N ALA A 82 6.09 -12.36 -4.64
CA ALA A 82 6.50 -13.51 -5.43
C ALA A 82 7.90 -14.00 -5.02
N ASP A 83 8.84 -13.08 -4.81
CA ASP A 83 10.19 -13.40 -4.33
C ASP A 83 10.14 -14.07 -2.95
N ILE A 84 9.40 -13.50 -2.00
CA ILE A 84 9.22 -14.07 -0.65
C ILE A 84 8.62 -15.49 -0.73
N ILE A 85 7.60 -15.70 -1.57
CA ILE A 85 6.98 -17.02 -1.73
C ILE A 85 7.97 -18.02 -2.32
N SER A 86 8.76 -17.61 -3.32
CA SER A 86 9.81 -18.43 -3.93
C SER A 86 10.87 -18.86 -2.92
N ASP A 87 11.31 -17.94 -2.06
CA ASP A 87 12.30 -18.19 -1.02
C ASP A 87 11.76 -19.16 0.05
N LEU A 88 10.51 -18.99 0.46
CA LEU A 88 9.84 -19.87 1.41
C LEU A 88 9.70 -21.30 0.86
N LEU A 89 9.36 -21.44 -0.43
CA LEU A 89 9.25 -22.75 -1.10
C LEU A 89 10.62 -23.45 -1.24
N SER A 90 11.66 -22.69 -1.60
CA SER A 90 13.03 -23.21 -1.73
C SER A 90 13.59 -23.68 -0.39
N SER A 91 13.36 -22.90 0.67
CA SER A 91 13.75 -23.23 2.05
C SER A 91 13.06 -24.50 2.54
N LYS A 92 11.75 -24.63 2.28
CA LYS A 92 10.97 -25.81 2.67
C LYS A 92 11.44 -27.07 1.94
N THR A 93 11.72 -26.98 0.65
CA THR A 93 12.23 -28.09 -0.16
C THR A 93 13.58 -28.58 0.38
N SER A 94 14.50 -27.65 0.67
CA SER A 94 15.83 -27.97 1.20
C SER A 94 15.75 -28.64 2.58
N ALA A 95 14.85 -28.18 3.45
CA ALA A 95 14.61 -28.80 4.76
C ALA A 95 14.08 -30.24 4.62
N MET A 96 13.11 -30.46 3.73
CA MET A 96 12.54 -31.79 3.47
C MET A 96 13.58 -32.77 2.91
N GLN A 97 14.45 -32.31 1.99
CA GLN A 97 15.53 -33.13 1.44
C GLN A 97 16.54 -33.52 2.52
N LYS A 98 16.92 -32.59 3.40
CA LYS A 98 17.83 -32.84 4.51
C LYS A 98 17.26 -33.84 5.51
N GLU A 99 15.99 -33.71 5.87
CA GLU A 99 15.30 -34.69 6.74
C GLU A 99 15.24 -36.08 6.09
N SER A 100 14.98 -36.16 4.79
CA SER A 100 14.97 -37.43 4.07
C SER A 100 16.34 -38.10 4.04
N LEU A 101 17.42 -37.34 3.86
CA LEU A 101 18.79 -37.85 3.90
C LEU A 101 19.15 -38.40 5.29
N VAL A 102 18.88 -37.64 6.36
CA VAL A 102 19.15 -38.05 7.74
C VAL A 102 18.40 -39.35 8.09
N ARG A 103 17.15 -39.50 7.63
CA ARG A 103 16.39 -40.73 7.83
C ARG A 103 16.98 -41.92 7.08
N LEU A 104 17.51 -41.70 5.87
CA LEU A 104 18.15 -42.75 5.09
C LEU A 104 19.46 -43.21 5.74
N GLU A 105 20.30 -42.27 6.19
CA GLU A 105 21.55 -42.58 6.89
C GLU A 105 21.29 -43.38 8.17
N ALA A 106 20.25 -43.02 8.94
CA ALA A 106 19.86 -43.76 10.15
C ALA A 106 19.28 -45.15 9.87
N ALA A 107 18.76 -45.41 8.66
CA ALA A 107 18.17 -46.70 8.30
C ALA A 107 19.19 -47.71 7.71
N TYR A 108 20.32 -47.22 7.20
CA TYR A 108 21.31 -48.03 6.48
C TYR A 108 22.75 -47.94 7.02
N GLY A 109 22.98 -47.21 8.12
CA GLY A 109 24.24 -47.17 8.87
C GLY A 109 24.12 -47.87 10.22
#